data_AF-A0AAE3VMR0-F1
#
_entry.id   AF-A0AAE3VMR0-F1
#
_cell.length_a   1.000
_cell.length_b   1.000
_cell.length_c   1.000
_cell.angle_alpha   90.00
_cell.angle_beta   90.00
_cell.angle_gamma   90.00
#
_symmetry.space_group_name_H-M   'P 1'
#
loop_
_entity.id
_entity.type
_entity.pdbx_description
1 polymer ?
#
loop_
_entity_poly.entity_id
_entity_poly.type
_entity_poly.pdbx_seq_one_letter_code
_entity_poly.pdbx_strand_id
1 'polypeptide(L)'
;MKAKFSGVVTLDKSRAPDHFVLSGEGSGGVAGYAKGGADVDLEEDGEATILRYTAKADVGGKIAQLGSRLISSTANRLAAQFFSRFKEEVETQAAEAGV
;
A
#
# COMPACT_ATOMS: atom_id res chain seq x y z
N MET A 1 2.37 -1.31 -24.07
CA MET A 1 0.97 -1.76 -23.98
C MET A 1 0.24 -0.90 -22.97
N LYS A 2 -0.92 -0.33 -23.31
CA LYS A 2 -1.81 0.32 -22.33
C LYS A 2 -2.82 -0.73 -21.86
N ALA A 3 -2.63 -1.25 -20.65
CA ALA A 3 -3.60 -2.13 -20.00
C ALA A 3 -4.40 -1.31 -18.98
N LYS A 4 -5.73 -1.45 -18.99
CA LYS A 4 -6.58 -0.90 -17.94
C LYS A 4 -6.70 -1.95 -16.85
N PHE A 5 -6.36 -1.56 -15.63
CA PHE A 5 -6.55 -2.39 -14.45
C PHE A 5 -7.72 -1.80 -13.65
N SER A 6 -8.69 -2.65 -13.33
CA SER A 6 -9.75 -2.33 -12.39
C SER A 6 -9.47 -3.08 -11.11
N GLY A 7 -9.58 -2.41 -9.97
CA GLY A 7 -9.31 -3.03 -8.69
C GLY A 7 -10.15 -2.47 -7.57
N VAL A 8 -10.25 -3.25 -6.51
CA VAL A 8 -10.93 -2.92 -5.26
C VAL A 8 -9.85 -2.83 -4.19
N VAL A 9 -9.93 -1.79 -3.37
CA VAL A 9 -9.08 -1.63 -2.19
C VAL A 9 -9.98 -1.62 -0.96
N THR A 10 -9.62 -2.40 0.03
CA THR A 10 -10.31 -2.53 1.29
C THR A 10 -9.36 -2.19 2.42
N LEU A 11 -9.79 -1.28 3.29
CA LEU A 11 -9.09 -0.91 4.51
C LEU A 11 -9.83 -1.53 5.70
N ASP A 12 -9.18 -2.47 6.36
CA ASP A 12 -9.65 -3.07 7.60
C ASP A 12 -9.05 -2.30 8.79
N LYS A 13 -9.93 -1.67 9.57
CA LYS A 13 -9.60 -0.87 10.76
C LYS A 13 -9.99 -1.57 12.06
N SER A 14 -10.26 -2.88 12.04
CA SER A 14 -10.71 -3.64 13.21
C SER A 14 -9.73 -3.60 14.38
N ARG A 15 -8.43 -3.36 14.13
CA ARG A 15 -7.37 -3.27 15.14
C ARG A 15 -6.82 -1.85 15.34
N ALA A 16 -7.55 -0.84 14.86
CA ALA A 16 -7.19 0.55 15.12
C ALA A 16 -7.21 0.84 16.64
N PRO A 17 -6.41 1.80 17.14
CA PRO A 17 -5.59 2.75 16.38
C PRO A 17 -4.19 2.25 15.98
N ASP A 18 -3.66 1.23 16.66
CA ASP A 18 -2.25 0.86 16.54
C ASP A 18 -1.95 0.00 15.31
N HIS A 19 -2.97 -0.58 14.68
CA HIS A 19 -2.80 -1.50 13.55
C HIS A 19 -3.95 -1.41 12.55
N PHE A 20 -3.63 -1.49 11.26
CA PHE A 20 -4.63 -1.65 10.21
C PHE A 20 -4.11 -2.50 9.04
N VAL A 21 -5.04 -3.13 8.32
CA VAL A 21 -4.72 -3.96 7.15
C VAL A 21 -5.30 -3.32 5.90
N LEU A 22 -4.45 -3.11 4.92
CA LEU A 22 -4.85 -2.79 3.56
C LEU A 22 -4.85 -4.07 2.74
N SER A 23 -5.91 -4.30 2.00
CA SER A 23 -5.97 -5.35 0.99
C SER A 23 -6.44 -4.75 -0.33
N GLY A 24 -5.87 -5.23 -1.42
CA GLY A 24 -6.18 -4.73 -2.75
C GLY A 24 -6.13 -5.86 -3.76
N GLU A 25 -7.13 -5.93 -4.61
CA GLU A 25 -7.12 -6.83 -5.75
C GLU A 25 -7.39 -6.06 -7.03
N GLY A 26 -6.70 -6.42 -8.10
CA GLY A 26 -6.78 -5.78 -9.39
C GLY A 26 -6.73 -6.80 -10.51
N SER A 27 -7.59 -6.62 -11.50
CA SER A 27 -7.64 -7.40 -12.73
C SER A 27 -7.44 -6.50 -13.94
N GLY A 28 -6.53 -6.89 -14.82
CA GLY A 28 -6.29 -6.27 -16.12
C GLY A 28 -6.76 -7.15 -17.28
N GLY A 29 -7.63 -8.12 -17.03
CA GLY A 29 -8.08 -9.10 -18.01
C GLY A 29 -6.90 -9.89 -18.59
N VAL A 30 -6.70 -9.78 -19.91
CA VAL A 30 -5.60 -10.46 -20.61
C VAL A 30 -4.20 -10.05 -20.14
N ALA A 31 -4.06 -8.87 -19.52
CA ALA A 31 -2.78 -8.38 -19.00
C ALA A 31 -2.35 -9.13 -17.73
N GLY A 32 -3.28 -9.73 -16.99
CA GLY A 32 -3.02 -10.43 -15.74
C GLY A 32 -3.80 -9.86 -14.57
N TYR A 33 -3.42 -10.27 -13.36
CA TYR A 33 -4.01 -9.84 -12.11
C TYR A 33 -2.93 -9.54 -11.08
N ALA A 34 -3.27 -8.70 -10.10
CA ALA A 34 -2.44 -8.42 -8.94
C ALA A 34 -3.33 -8.46 -7.70
N LYS A 35 -2.93 -9.22 -6.69
CA LYS A 35 -3.51 -9.18 -5.36
C LYS A 35 -2.41 -8.72 -4.42
N GLY A 36 -2.70 -7.81 -3.52
CA GLY A 36 -1.73 -7.32 -2.57
C GLY A 36 -2.39 -6.97 -1.26
N GLY A 37 -1.59 -6.88 -0.24
CA GLY A 37 -1.99 -6.33 1.03
C GLY A 37 -0.81 -5.71 1.74
N ALA A 38 -1.09 -4.81 2.66
CA ALA A 38 -0.12 -4.24 3.56
C ALA A 38 -0.67 -4.35 4.97
N ASP A 39 0.09 -5.00 5.84
CA ASP A 39 -0.10 -4.95 7.28
C ASP A 39 0.65 -3.72 7.78
N VAL A 40 -0.01 -2.83 8.51
CA VAL A 40 0.59 -1.59 9.00
C VAL A 40 0.41 -1.52 10.51
N ASP A 41 1.52 -1.35 11.20
CA ASP A 41 1.60 -1.11 12.64
C ASP A 41 2.09 0.33 12.87
N LEU A 42 1.47 0.99 13.83
CA LEU A 42 1.81 2.32 14.32
C LEU A 42 2.27 2.16 15.77
N GLU A 43 3.50 2.57 16.04
CA GLU A 43 4.13 2.50 17.36
C GLU A 43 4.49 3.92 17.80
N GLU A 44 4.10 4.30 19.01
CA GLU A 44 4.48 5.59 19.60
C GLU A 44 5.95 5.56 20.04
N ASP A 45 6.73 6.55 19.60
CA ASP A 45 8.14 6.73 19.95
C ASP A 45 8.40 8.20 20.34
N GLY A 46 8.09 8.51 21.61
CA GLY A 46 8.23 9.87 22.15
C GLY A 46 7.29 10.86 21.47
N GLU A 47 7.86 11.82 20.74
CA GLU A 47 7.10 12.82 19.95
C GLU A 47 6.85 12.36 18.51
N ALA A 48 7.29 11.16 18.14
CA ALA A 48 7.14 10.60 16.80
C ALA A 48 6.27 9.34 16.80
N THR A 49 5.70 9.00 15.65
CA THR A 49 5.05 7.70 15.41
C THR A 49 5.88 6.91 14.40
N ILE A 50 6.34 5.74 14.82
CA ILE A 50 7.00 4.78 13.93
C ILE A 50 5.92 4.02 13.17
N LEU A 51 5.87 4.22 11.85
CA LEU A 51 5.05 3.42 10.96
C LEU A 51 5.87 2.24 10.44
N ARG A 52 5.51 1.03 10.86
CA ARG A 52 6.04 -0.23 10.32
C ARG A 52 5.02 -0.81 9.36
N TYR A 53 5.46 -1.30 8.21
CA TYR A 53 4.56 -1.97 7.29
C TYR A 53 5.19 -3.20 6.66
N THR A 54 4.36 -4.21 6.43
CA THR A 54 4.71 -5.42 5.68
C THR A 54 3.79 -5.55 4.48
N ALA A 55 4.32 -5.23 3.30
CA ALA A 55 3.59 -5.39 2.05
C ALA A 55 3.82 -6.78 1.45
N LYS A 56 2.73 -7.44 1.02
CA LYS A 56 2.75 -8.67 0.25
C LYS A 56 2.00 -8.44 -1.06
N ALA A 57 2.53 -8.96 -2.15
CA ALA A 57 1.89 -8.87 -3.45
C ALA A 57 2.07 -10.19 -4.20
N ASP A 58 0.96 -10.70 -4.72
CA ASP A 58 0.87 -11.84 -5.60
C ASP A 58 0.42 -11.35 -6.97
N VAL A 59 1.21 -11.63 -8.01
CA VAL A 59 0.98 -11.09 -9.34
C VAL A 59 1.07 -12.22 -10.35
N GLY A 60 0.06 -12.35 -11.20
CA GLY A 60 -0.08 -13.45 -12.14
C GLY A 60 -0.47 -13.00 -13.55
N GLY A 61 -0.34 -13.93 -14.50
CA GLY A 61 -0.66 -13.68 -15.92
C GLY A 61 0.51 -13.07 -16.70
N LYS A 62 0.20 -12.38 -17.79
CA LYS A 62 1.23 -11.83 -18.71
C LYS A 62 2.13 -10.80 -18.03
N ILE A 63 1.62 -10.03 -17.08
CA ILE A 63 2.43 -9.04 -16.34
C ILE A 63 3.49 -9.70 -15.45
N ALA A 64 3.24 -10.91 -14.92
CA ALA A 64 4.23 -11.67 -14.15
C ALA A 64 5.45 -12.06 -15.01
N GLN A 65 5.28 -12.14 -16.34
CA GLN A 65 6.37 -12.44 -17.28
C GLN A 65 7.38 -11.29 -17.42
N LEU A 66 7.07 -10.08 -16.92
CA LEU A 66 8.02 -8.98 -16.84
C LEU A 66 9.18 -9.25 -15.86
N GLY A 67 9.03 -10.28 -15.01
CA GLY A 67 10.05 -10.73 -14.07
C GLY A 67 9.87 -10.11 -12.68
N SER A 68 10.11 -10.94 -11.66
CA SER A 68 9.94 -10.59 -10.24
C SER A 68 10.71 -9.33 -9.85
N ARG A 69 11.94 -9.16 -10.33
CA ARG A 69 12.78 -8.01 -10.01
C ARG A 69 12.15 -6.67 -10.40
N LEU A 70 11.59 -6.57 -11.60
CA LEU A 70 11.01 -5.32 -12.12
C LEU A 70 9.69 -4.98 -11.42
N ILE A 71 8.91 -6.02 -11.10
CA ILE A 71 7.68 -5.90 -10.32
C ILE A 71 8.02 -5.41 -8.90
N SER A 72 8.95 -6.06 -8.21
CA SER A 72 9.37 -5.69 -6.85
C SER A 72 9.94 -4.28 -6.79
N SER A 73 10.78 -3.85 -7.74
CA SER A 73 11.32 -2.49 -7.74
C SER A 73 10.23 -1.42 -7.92
N THR A 74 9.23 -1.72 -8.76
CA THR A 74 8.11 -0.80 -8.99
C THR A 74 7.19 -0.75 -7.77
N ALA A 75 6.90 -1.91 -7.16
CA ALA A 75 6.10 -2.01 -5.95
C ALA A 75 6.74 -1.26 -4.77
N ASN A 76 8.05 -1.45 -4.53
CA ASN A 76 8.78 -0.73 -3.49
C ASN A 76 8.73 0.79 -3.71
N ARG A 77 8.91 1.25 -4.96
CA ARG A 77 8.82 2.67 -5.28
C ARG A 77 7.41 3.24 -5.03
N LEU A 78 6.37 2.49 -5.38
CA LEU A 78 4.98 2.92 -5.15
C LEU A 78 4.64 2.92 -3.66
N ALA A 79 5.09 1.92 -2.90
CA ALA A 79 4.93 1.88 -1.45
C ALA A 79 5.61 3.07 -0.78
N ALA A 80 6.86 3.38 -1.15
CA ALA A 80 7.56 4.55 -0.64
C ALA A 80 6.82 5.87 -0.95
N GLN A 81 6.30 6.03 -2.17
CA GLN A 81 5.49 7.20 -2.53
C GLN A 81 4.17 7.28 -1.76
N PHE A 82 3.50 6.14 -1.57
CA PHE A 82 2.27 6.06 -0.80
C PHE A 82 2.50 6.50 0.65
N PHE A 83 3.49 5.93 1.33
CA PHE A 83 3.75 6.26 2.73
C PHE A 83 4.34 7.66 2.92
N SER A 84 5.11 8.18 1.96
CA SER A 84 5.51 9.60 1.95
C SER A 84 4.29 10.51 1.93
N ARG A 85 3.37 10.28 0.99
CA ARG A 85 2.14 11.07 0.89
C ARG A 85 1.20 10.88 2.07
N PHE A 86 1.09 9.66 2.58
CA PHE A 86 0.30 9.38 3.78
C PHE A 86 0.83 10.15 4.98
N LYS A 87 2.16 10.16 5.18
CA LYS A 87 2.80 10.97 6.21
C LYS A 87 2.45 12.45 6.03
N GLU A 88 2.63 13.01 4.83
CA GLU A 88 2.32 14.41 4.53
C GLU A 88 0.85 14.75 4.83
N GLU A 89 -0.10 13.91 4.42
CA GLU A 89 -1.54 14.11 4.64
C GLU A 89 -1.94 14.01 6.13
N VAL A 90 -1.36 13.06 6.86
CA VAL A 90 -1.66 12.86 8.29
C VAL A 90 -1.03 13.97 9.13
N GLU A 91 0.20 14.39 8.83
CA GLU A 91 0.85 15.53 9.49
C GLU A 91 0.11 16.83 9.20
N THR A 92 -0.38 17.01 7.97
CA THR A 92 -1.21 18.18 7.61
C THR A 92 -2.54 18.17 8.37
N GLN A 93 -3.23 17.03 8.45
CA GLN A 93 -4.45 16.92 9.26
C GLN A 93 -4.19 17.12 10.75
N ALA A 94 -3.07 16.64 11.29
CA ALA A 94 -2.70 16.87 12.69
C ALA A 94 -2.47 18.38 12.96
N ALA A 95 -1.89 19.11 12.01
CA ALA A 95 -1.71 20.55 12.10
C ALA A 95 -3.02 21.34 12.02
N GLU A 96 -4.01 20.86 11.25
CA GLU A 96 -5.35 21.48 11.17
C GLU A 96 -6.28 21.10 12.33
N ALA A 97 -6.02 19.97 13.01
CA ALA A 97 -6.83 19.47 14.12
C ALA A 97 -6.56 20.13 15.48
N GLY A 98 -5.54 20.99 15.60
CA GLY A 98 -5.37 21.95 16.70
C GLY A 98 -5.60 21.39 18.12
N VAL A 99 -4.78 20.43 18.55
CA VAL A 99 -4.58 20.11 19.98
C VAL A 99 -3.24 20.65 20.44
#